data_AF-A0A364KTY3-F1
#
_entry.id   AF-A0A364KTY3-F1
#
_cell.length_a   1.000
_cell.length_b   1.000
_cell.length_c   1.000
_cell.angle_alpha   90.00
_cell.angle_beta   90.00
_cell.angle_gamma   90.00
#
_symmetry.space_group_name_H-M   'P 1'
#
loop_
_entity.id
_entity.type
_entity.pdbx_description
1 polymer ?
#
loop_
_entity_poly.entity_id
_entity_poly.type
_entity_poly.pdbx_seq_one_letter_code
_entity_poly.pdbx_strand_id
1 'polypeptide(L)'
;MVESFQEIAFLTEMGQERDALASSRQGLEQWTMELYDKITELKGGYYSFYLSALLSLLYLGLDTPSNVECTKEILIPLGAQEKKCSWVVIQAWKMSRG
;
A
#
# COMPACT_ATOMS: atom_id res chain seq x y z
N MET A 1 -12.64 13.50 9.49
CA MET A 1 -12.48 13.55 8.02
C MET A 1 -11.13 14.15 7.61
N VAL A 2 -10.79 15.40 7.98
CA VAL A 2 -9.48 16.02 7.65
C VAL A 2 -8.30 15.23 8.23
N GLU A 3 -8.41 14.76 9.48
CA GLU A 3 -7.37 13.95 10.12
C GLU A 3 -7.06 12.66 9.34
N SER A 4 -8.09 11.95 8.88
CA SER A 4 -7.93 10.73 8.07
C SER A 4 -7.24 10.99 6.73
N PHE A 5 -7.50 12.14 6.10
CA PHE A 5 -6.79 12.55 4.88
C PHE A 5 -5.32 12.83 5.16
N GLN A 6 -5.00 13.53 6.25
CA GLN A 6 -3.62 13.84 6.62
C GLN A 6 -2.84 12.58 6.99
N GLU A 7 -3.45 11.67 7.73
CA GLU A 7 -2.85 10.37 8.07
C GLU A 7 -2.55 9.55 6.80
N ILE A 8 -3.51 9.42 5.89
CA ILE A 8 -3.33 8.65 4.66
C ILE A 8 -2.32 9.33 3.72
N ALA A 9 -2.30 10.67 3.66
CA ALA A 9 -1.30 11.41 2.90
C ALA A 9 0.11 11.13 3.43
N PHE A 10 0.31 11.18 4.75
CA PHE A 10 1.58 10.87 5.40
C PHE A 10 2.03 9.43 5.15
N LEU A 11 1.13 8.46 5.31
CA LEU A 11 1.43 7.04 5.01
C LEU A 11 1.83 6.84 3.54
N THR A 12 1.18 7.56 2.63
CA THR A 12 1.49 7.50 1.19
C THR A 12 2.86 8.11 0.89
N GLU A 13 3.18 9.26 1.47
CA GLU A 13 4.47 9.93 1.32
C GLU A 13 5.61 9.04 1.84
N MET A 14 5.45 8.42 3.02
CA MET A 14 6.41 7.44 3.51
C MET A 14 6.58 6.25 2.58
N GLY A 15 5.50 5.74 1.99
CA GLY A 15 5.53 4.66 1.00
C GLY A 15 6.32 5.03 -0.25
N GLN A 16 6.16 6.26 -0.75
CA GLN A 16 6.90 6.79 -1.90
C GLN A 16 8.39 6.96 -1.61
N GLU A 17 8.73 7.54 -0.46
CA GLU A 17 10.13 7.67 -0.04
C GLU A 17 10.82 6.31 0.12
N ARG A 18 10.11 5.32 0.67
CA ARG A 18 10.64 3.94 0.76
C ARG A 18 10.84 3.28 -0.60
N ASP A 19 9.93 3.48 -1.55
CA ASP A 19 10.05 3.01 -2.93
C ASP A 19 11.28 3.63 -3.63
N ALA A 20 11.50 4.94 -3.42
CA ALA A 20 12.64 5.68 -3.95
C ALA A 20 13.98 5.23 -3.32
N LEU A 21 14.01 4.99 -2.01
CA LEU A 21 15.21 4.47 -1.32
C LEU A 21 15.57 3.05 -1.79
N ALA A 22 14.57 2.17 -1.91
CA ALA A 22 14.76 0.81 -2.41
C ALA A 22 15.25 0.77 -3.87
N SER A 23 14.83 1.74 -4.68
CA SER A 23 15.24 1.86 -6.08
C SER A 23 16.62 2.52 -6.26
N SER A 24 17.02 3.45 -5.38
CA SER A 24 18.24 4.27 -5.56
C SER A 24 19.47 3.78 -4.79
N ARG A 25 19.32 3.30 -3.54
CA ARG A 25 20.46 3.07 -2.64
C ARG A 25 20.88 1.62 -2.48
N GLN A 26 19.95 0.67 -2.65
CA GLN A 26 20.19 -0.72 -2.25
C GLN A 26 20.33 -1.71 -3.42
N GLY A 27 19.97 -1.29 -4.65
CA GLY A 27 19.92 -2.16 -5.82
C GLY A 27 18.80 -3.20 -5.73
N LEU A 28 18.50 -3.85 -6.86
CA LEU A 28 17.44 -4.88 -6.99
C LEU A 28 17.65 -6.11 -6.08
N GLU A 29 18.83 -6.25 -5.47
CA GLU A 29 19.22 -7.41 -4.67
C GLU A 29 18.58 -7.40 -3.27
N GLN A 30 18.42 -6.23 -2.65
CA GLN A 30 17.80 -6.10 -1.32
C GLN A 30 16.26 -6.14 -1.34
N TRP A 31 15.65 -6.29 -2.51
CA TRP A 31 14.19 -6.42 -2.62
C TRP A 31 13.72 -7.76 -2.04
N THR A 32 13.09 -7.71 -0.87
CA THR A 32 12.39 -8.85 -0.27
C THR A 32 10.88 -8.74 -0.51
N MET A 33 10.18 -9.87 -0.45
CA MET A 33 8.72 -9.89 -0.55
C MET A 33 8.08 -9.02 0.54
N GLU A 34 8.60 -9.10 1.76
CA GLU A 34 8.12 -8.31 2.90
C GLU A 34 8.28 -6.79 2.68
N LEU A 35 9.41 -6.36 2.11
CA LEU A 35 9.64 -4.95 1.78
C LEU A 35 8.67 -4.49 0.68
N TYR A 36 8.49 -5.32 -0.35
CA TYR A 36 7.58 -5.05 -1.45
C TYR A 36 6.13 -4.94 -0.98
N ASP A 37 5.65 -5.88 -0.16
CA ASP A 37 4.29 -5.86 0.41
C ASP A 37 4.06 -4.57 1.21
N LYS A 38 4.97 -4.23 2.12
CA LYS A 38 4.89 -2.98 2.90
C LYS A 38 4.86 -1.72 2.04
N ILE A 39 5.66 -1.65 0.98
CA ILE A 39 5.67 -0.51 0.06
C ILE A 39 4.35 -0.42 -0.72
N THR A 40 3.83 -1.56 -1.19
CA THR A 40 2.58 -1.59 -1.98
C THR A 40 1.33 -1.31 -1.16
N GLU A 41 1.29 -1.77 0.09
CA GLU A 41 0.24 -1.41 1.06
C GLU A 41 0.21 0.10 1.29
N LEU A 42 1.36 0.69 1.65
CA LEU A 42 1.47 2.12 1.98
C LEU A 42 1.24 3.03 0.76
N LYS A 43 1.82 2.70 -0.41
CA LYS A 43 1.70 3.54 -1.61
C LYS A 43 0.43 3.30 -2.43
N GLY A 44 -0.37 2.29 -2.09
CA GLY A 44 -1.44 1.79 -2.97
C GLY A 44 -2.73 1.44 -2.25
N GLY A 45 -2.65 0.60 -1.23
CA GLY A 45 -3.84 0.05 -0.54
C GLY A 45 -4.64 1.11 0.22
N TYR A 46 -3.95 1.96 0.99
CA TYR A 46 -4.61 2.95 1.85
C TYR A 46 -5.31 4.07 1.07
N TYR A 47 -4.64 4.63 0.07
CA TYR A 47 -5.17 5.76 -0.70
C TYR A 47 -6.26 5.36 -1.70
N SER A 48 -6.07 4.25 -2.42
CA SER A 48 -6.91 3.96 -3.60
C SER A 48 -8.26 3.34 -3.23
N PHE A 49 -8.28 2.44 -2.25
CA PHE A 49 -9.47 1.66 -1.90
C PHE A 49 -9.97 1.94 -0.48
N TYR A 50 -9.07 1.98 0.52
CA TYR A 50 -9.50 2.18 1.90
C TYR A 50 -10.03 3.60 2.16
N LEU A 51 -9.36 4.65 1.67
CA LEU A 51 -9.79 6.03 1.85
C LEU A 51 -11.20 6.28 1.28
N SER A 52 -11.47 5.81 0.07
CA SER A 52 -12.76 6.01 -0.61
C SER A 52 -13.91 5.31 0.13
N ALA A 53 -13.69 4.10 0.63
CA ALA A 53 -14.67 3.39 1.45
C ALA A 53 -14.87 4.04 2.83
N LEU A 54 -13.79 4.46 3.50
CA LEU A 54 -13.86 5.16 4.78
C LEU A 54 -14.63 6.47 4.67
N LEU A 55 -14.42 7.26 3.61
CA LEU A 55 -15.20 8.47 3.35
C LEU A 55 -16.69 8.19 3.17
N SER A 56 -17.03 7.11 2.48
CA SER A 56 -18.42 6.70 2.27
C SER A 56 -19.09 6.32 3.60
N LEU A 57 -18.39 5.57 4.45
CA LEU A 57 -18.86 5.21 5.80
C LEU A 57 -19.04 6.46 6.68
N LEU A 58 -18.07 7.37 6.68
CA LEU A 58 -18.13 8.63 7.42
C LEU A 58 -19.29 9.52 6.94
N TYR A 59 -19.51 9.60 5.63
CA TYR A 59 -20.59 10.41 5.05
C TYR A 59 -21.98 9.88 5.41
N LEU A 60 -22.13 8.56 5.48
CA LEU A 60 -23.39 7.90 5.84
C LEU A 60 -23.58 7.75 7.37
N GLY A 61 -22.60 8.13 8.19
CA GLY A 61 -22.62 7.93 9.64
C GLY A 61 -22.58 6.46 10.06
N LEU A 62 -21.93 5.61 9.26
CA LEU A 62 -21.81 4.16 9.46
C LEU A 62 -20.39 3.73 9.86
N ASP A 63 -19.57 4.65 10.35
CA ASP A 63 -18.17 4.47 10.74
C ASP A 63 -18.01 3.76 12.09
N THR A 64 -18.83 2.74 12.35
CA THR A 64 -18.65 1.90 13.53
C THR A 64 -17.26 1.23 13.50
N PRO A 65 -16.62 1.00 14.66
CA PRO A 65 -15.30 0.37 14.71
C PRO A 65 -15.23 -0.96 13.94
N SER A 66 -16.31 -1.74 13.98
CA SER A 66 -16.45 -3.01 13.24
C SER A 66 -16.43 -2.80 11.72
N ASN A 67 -17.18 -1.81 11.21
CA ASN A 67 -17.22 -1.52 9.78
C ASN A 67 -15.87 -0.99 9.28
N VAL A 68 -15.22 -0.13 10.06
CA VAL A 68 -13.90 0.42 9.72
C VAL A 68 -12.86 -0.70 9.67
N GLU A 69 -12.85 -1.60 10.65
CA GLU A 69 -11.90 -2.72 10.68
C GLU A 69 -12.12 -3.69 9.51
N CYS A 70 -13.37 -4.11 9.29
CA CYS A 70 -13.74 -4.96 8.15
C CYS A 70 -13.32 -4.32 6.80
N THR A 71 -13.51 -3.01 6.67
CA THR A 71 -13.10 -2.25 5.48
C THR A 71 -11.58 -2.26 5.30
N LYS A 72 -10.80 -2.11 6.37
CA LYS A 72 -9.33 -2.22 6.34
C LYS A 72 -8.89 -3.62 5.92
N GLU A 73 -9.43 -4.65 6.57
CA GLU A 73 -9.06 -6.06 6.36
C GLU A 73 -9.29 -6.52 4.92
N ILE A 74 -10.34 -6.00 4.26
CA ILE A 74 -10.68 -6.39 2.89
C ILE A 74 -9.93 -5.53 1.86
N LEU A 75 -9.94 -4.20 2.03
CA LEU A 75 -9.53 -3.29 0.94
C LEU A 75 -8.03 -3.03 0.89
N ILE A 76 -7.32 -3.10 2.01
CA ILE A 76 -5.85 -2.91 2.01
C ILE A 76 -5.16 -4.04 1.24
N PRO A 77 -5.46 -5.34 1.51
CA PRO A 77 -4.88 -6.43 0.74
C PRO A 77 -5.29 -6.41 -0.74
N LEU A 78 -6.53 -5.99 -1.05
CA LEU A 78 -7.01 -5.86 -2.42
C LEU A 78 -6.11 -4.91 -3.24
N GLY A 79 -5.80 -3.74 -2.68
CA GLY A 79 -4.94 -2.75 -3.35
C GLY A 79 -3.48 -3.16 -3.46
N ALA A 80 -2.97 -3.97 -2.53
CA ALA A 80 -1.62 -4.53 -2.62
C ALA A 80 -1.51 -5.58 -3.74
N GLN A 81 -2.55 -6.40 -3.94
CA GLN A 81 -2.56 -7.45 -4.97
C GLN A 81 -2.49 -6.92 -6.40
N GLU A 82 -3.08 -5.76 -6.69
CA GLU A 82 -3.02 -5.16 -8.04
C GLU A 82 -1.59 -4.83 -8.48
N LYS A 83 -0.68 -4.54 -7.54
CA LYS A 83 0.67 -4.09 -7.90
C LYS A 83 1.63 -5.22 -8.26
N LYS A 84 1.24 -6.49 -8.05
CA LYS A 84 2.07 -7.71 -8.23
C LYS A 84 2.75 -7.84 -9.61
N CYS A 85 2.28 -7.15 -10.65
CA CYS A 85 2.97 -7.10 -11.95
C CYS A 85 4.42 -6.58 -11.84
N SER A 86 4.69 -5.63 -10.94
CA SER A 86 6.06 -5.15 -10.70
C SER A 86 6.94 -6.18 -9.98
N TRP A 87 6.35 -7.03 -9.14
CA TRP A 87 7.07 -8.10 -8.45
C TRP A 87 7.56 -9.19 -9.40
N VAL A 88 6.77 -9.54 -10.42
CA VAL A 88 7.17 -10.51 -11.46
C VAL A 88 8.45 -10.05 -12.16
N VAL A 89 8.61 -8.75 -12.40
CA VAL A 89 9.82 -8.17 -13.01
C VAL A 89 11.03 -8.31 -12.08
N ILE A 90 10.86 -8.04 -10.78
CA ILE A 90 11.94 -8.20 -9.78
C ILE A 90 12.37 -9.66 -9.67
N GLN A 91 11.42 -10.60 -9.66
CA GLN A 91 11.70 -12.04 -9.62
C GLN A 91 12.39 -12.54 -10.90
N ALA A 92 11.89 -12.15 -12.07
CA ALA A 92 12.50 -12.48 -13.35
C ALA A 92 13.94 -11.96 -13.45
N TRP A 93 14.19 -10.73 -12.95
CA TRP A 93 15.55 -10.18 -12.88
C TRP A 93 16.47 -11.01 -11.98
N LYS A 94 16.00 -11.41 -10.79
CA LYS A 94 16.77 -12.27 -9.86
C LYS A 94 17.10 -13.63 -10.48
N MET A 95 16.15 -14.24 -11.19
CA MET A 95 16.37 -15.52 -11.88
C MET A 95 17.32 -15.42 -13.07
N SER A 96 17.40 -14.28 -13.76
CA SER A 96 18.33 -14.09 -14.90
C SER A 96 19.80 -13.97 -14.52
N ARG A 97 20.10 -13.76 -13.23
CA ARG A 97 21.47 -13.67 -12.68
C ARG A 97 21.95 -14.96 -12.01
N GLY A 98 21.11 -16.01 -12.03
CA GLY A 98 21.46 -17.36 -11.56
C GLY A 98 22.06 -18.21 -12.67
#